data_AF-A0A936NZ36-F1
#
_entry.id   AF-A0A936NZ36-F1
#
_cell.length_a   1.000
_cell.length_b   1.000
_cell.length_c   1.000
_cell.angle_alpha   90.00
_cell.angle_beta   90.00
_cell.angle_gamma   90.00
#
_symmetry.space_group_name_H-M   'P 1'
#
loop_
_entity.id
_entity.type
_entity.pdbx_description
1 polymer ?
#
loop_
_entity_poly.entity_id
_entity_poly.type
_entity_poly.pdbx_seq_one_letter_code
_entity_poly.pdbx_strand_id
1 'polypeptide(L)'
;MNRFTSCLMAVILGHALPAAGADPLPVDGREHLNAVLWMQTAHEYAFSTAQVFGMATRGLAEAGSLPSALVDGEAPPPGPDAPPAVVLDLDETVLATSRYAAGLIAAGRRHSESAWAEWVEHAQAEPLAGALEFLGAARDRGYRIFYVTNRACPDAGRPATYPHPACPQRDATLTQARRLGLPGAEDPRAFLLRNDQDGWESGDKSPRRRFLAASHKVVMLLGDDLGDFLPRAQVGALRQQRPPDRPVSGMDGALPTWPSRFGVQWFLLPNPSYGSWEVALANCSADRGKRGLPRGESARQVRSAHPACSDTTHFSHSAKVSPDRRAKSPPGRALRASTR
;
A
#
# COMPACT_ATOMS: atom_id res chain seq x y z
N MET A 1 65.09 -58.63 19.57
CA MET A 1 64.62 -57.79 20.69
C MET A 1 64.00 -56.53 20.10
N ASN A 2 62.73 -56.31 20.46
CA ASN A 2 61.75 -55.43 19.82
C ASN A 2 62.14 -53.95 19.83
N ARG A 3 61.91 -53.25 18.71
CA ARG A 3 61.73 -51.80 18.70
C ARG A 3 60.25 -51.51 18.53
N PHE A 4 59.63 -51.03 19.61
CA PHE A 4 58.22 -50.63 19.66
C PHE A 4 58.00 -49.34 18.87
N THR A 5 57.08 -49.40 17.91
CA THR A 5 56.54 -48.25 17.19
C THR A 5 55.49 -47.59 18.07
N SER A 6 55.76 -46.38 18.58
CA SER A 6 54.77 -45.59 19.33
C SER A 6 54.03 -44.66 18.37
N CYS A 7 52.82 -45.03 17.97
CA CYS A 7 51.87 -44.11 17.33
C CYS A 7 51.30 -43.16 18.39
N LEU A 8 51.63 -41.88 18.29
CA LEU A 8 51.00 -40.82 19.09
C LEU A 8 49.64 -40.49 18.44
N MET A 9 48.53 -40.99 19.01
CA MET A 9 47.21 -40.48 18.65
C MET A 9 47.05 -39.08 19.25
N ALA A 10 47.08 -38.06 18.38
CA ALA A 10 46.66 -36.71 18.75
C ALA A 10 45.13 -36.70 18.87
N VAL A 11 44.63 -36.65 20.10
CA VAL A 11 43.21 -36.37 20.37
C VAL A 11 42.98 -34.88 20.11
N ILE A 12 42.42 -34.57 18.94
CA ILE A 12 41.91 -33.22 18.65
C ILE A 12 40.61 -33.09 19.44
N LEU A 13 40.66 -32.47 20.62
CA LEU A 13 39.47 -31.97 21.30
C LEU A 13 38.87 -30.85 20.44
N GLY A 14 37.91 -31.19 19.59
CA GLY A 14 37.08 -30.21 18.91
C GLY A 14 36.30 -29.40 19.94
N HIS A 15 36.77 -28.21 20.28
CA HIS A 15 35.98 -27.23 21.00
C HIS A 15 34.94 -26.71 20.01
N ALA A 16 33.75 -27.31 20.03
CA ALA A 16 32.59 -26.72 19.41
C ALA A 16 32.35 -25.36 20.07
N LEU A 17 32.77 -24.29 19.40
CA LEU A 17 32.30 -22.95 19.71
C LEU A 17 30.77 -23.03 19.70
N PRO A 18 30.08 -22.58 20.76
CA PRO A 18 28.64 -22.49 20.71
C PRO A 18 28.33 -21.56 19.53
N ALA A 19 27.61 -22.08 18.54
CA ALA A 19 26.98 -21.24 17.54
C ALA A 19 26.16 -20.22 18.34
N ALA A 20 26.60 -18.97 18.35
CA ALA A 20 25.82 -17.88 18.89
C ALA A 20 24.50 -17.94 18.12
N GLY A 21 23.46 -18.47 18.76
CA GLY A 21 22.12 -18.43 18.22
C GLY A 21 21.82 -16.96 18.06
N ALA A 22 21.81 -16.48 16.82
CA ALA A 22 21.27 -15.17 16.54
C ALA A 22 19.87 -15.18 17.13
N ASP A 23 19.60 -14.28 18.08
CA ASP A 23 18.25 -14.12 18.59
C ASP A 23 17.32 -14.00 17.38
N PRO A 24 16.24 -14.79 17.33
CA PRO A 24 15.34 -14.72 16.19
C PRO A 24 14.92 -13.27 16.01
N LEU A 25 15.17 -12.73 14.81
CA LEU A 25 14.80 -11.36 14.46
C LEU A 25 13.37 -11.09 14.96
N PRO A 26 13.12 -9.93 15.61
CA PRO A 26 11.82 -9.58 16.12
C PRO A 26 10.72 -9.93 15.12
N VAL A 27 9.61 -10.48 15.62
CA VAL A 27 8.47 -10.92 14.78
C VAL A 27 7.77 -9.70 14.12
N ASP A 28 8.10 -8.50 14.59
CA ASP A 28 7.61 -7.22 14.08
C ASP A 28 8.07 -6.99 12.63
N GLY A 29 7.09 -6.79 11.74
CA GLY A 29 7.32 -6.50 10.32
C GLY A 29 7.19 -7.71 9.38
N ARG A 30 7.18 -8.96 9.89
CA ARG A 30 7.02 -10.16 9.05
C ARG A 30 5.67 -10.21 8.30
N GLU A 31 4.63 -9.62 8.88
CA GLU A 31 3.30 -9.52 8.26
C GLU A 31 3.35 -8.75 6.91
N HIS A 32 4.33 -7.86 6.71
CA HIS A 32 4.50 -7.09 5.48
C HIS A 32 5.48 -7.73 4.49
N LEU A 33 6.20 -8.79 4.88
CA LEU A 33 7.29 -9.37 4.07
C LEU A 33 6.82 -9.80 2.69
N ASN A 34 5.71 -10.52 2.59
CA ASN A 34 5.19 -10.99 1.30
C ASN A 34 4.68 -9.84 0.43
N ALA A 35 4.09 -8.80 1.03
CA ALA A 35 3.65 -7.62 0.29
C ALA A 35 4.85 -6.87 -0.30
N VAL A 36 5.90 -6.63 0.50
CA VAL A 36 7.14 -5.97 0.05
C VAL A 36 7.88 -6.81 -1.00
N LEU A 37 7.98 -8.13 -0.81
CA LEU A 37 8.57 -9.05 -1.79
C LEU A 37 7.83 -9.00 -3.13
N TRP A 38 6.49 -9.02 -3.10
CA TRP A 38 5.69 -8.92 -4.32
C TRP A 38 5.94 -7.58 -5.03
N MET A 39 5.92 -6.46 -4.30
CA MET A 39 6.19 -5.15 -4.88
C MET A 39 7.62 -4.99 -5.43
N GLN A 40 8.62 -5.66 -4.83
CA GLN A 40 10.02 -5.51 -5.24
C GLN A 40 10.48 -6.49 -6.33
N THR A 41 9.91 -7.68 -6.36
CA THR A 41 10.47 -8.79 -7.15
C THR A 41 9.51 -9.38 -8.17
N ALA A 42 8.20 -9.17 -8.01
CA ALA A 42 7.22 -9.76 -8.92
C ALA A 42 7.11 -8.91 -10.20
N HIS A 43 7.30 -9.55 -11.35
CA HIS A 43 7.00 -8.91 -12.63
C HIS A 43 5.52 -8.55 -12.75
N GLU A 44 4.64 -9.28 -12.06
CA GLU A 44 3.21 -9.00 -11.95
C GLU A 44 2.95 -7.60 -11.38
N TYR A 45 3.74 -7.15 -10.40
CA TYR A 45 3.61 -5.80 -9.85
C TYR A 45 4.03 -4.74 -10.88
N ALA A 46 5.17 -4.93 -11.52
CA ALA A 46 5.65 -4.03 -12.57
C ALA A 46 4.67 -3.93 -13.75
N PHE A 47 4.10 -5.06 -14.20
CA PHE A 47 3.09 -5.07 -15.25
C PHE A 47 1.76 -4.47 -14.79
N SER A 48 1.37 -4.66 -13.52
CA SER A 48 0.15 -4.06 -12.98
C SER A 48 0.23 -2.54 -12.94
N THR A 49 1.36 -1.99 -12.46
CA THR A 49 1.59 -0.53 -12.45
C THR A 49 1.67 0.04 -13.88
N ALA A 50 2.44 -0.60 -14.77
CA ALA A 50 2.52 -0.20 -16.17
C ALA A 50 1.17 -0.28 -16.90
N GLN A 51 0.36 -1.30 -16.61
CA GLN A 51 -1.00 -1.43 -17.16
C GLN A 51 -1.86 -0.24 -16.74
N VAL A 52 -1.82 0.16 -15.47
CA VAL A 52 -2.60 1.30 -14.95
C VAL A 52 -2.19 2.60 -15.63
N PHE A 53 -0.89 2.89 -15.71
CA PHE A 53 -0.39 4.07 -16.42
C PHE A 53 -0.66 4.03 -17.93
N GLY A 54 -0.63 2.84 -18.55
CA GLY A 54 -0.99 2.65 -19.95
C GLY A 54 -2.47 2.95 -20.20
N MET A 55 -3.38 2.56 -19.29
CA MET A 55 -4.80 2.94 -19.35
C MET A 55 -4.96 4.45 -19.20
N ALA A 56 -4.31 5.06 -18.21
CA ALA A 56 -4.35 6.50 -18.00
C ALA A 56 -3.85 7.27 -19.24
N THR A 57 -2.75 6.82 -19.83
CA THR A 57 -2.17 7.43 -21.04
C THR A 57 -3.14 7.40 -22.22
N ARG A 58 -3.86 6.28 -22.44
CA ARG A 58 -4.89 6.20 -23.49
C ARG A 58 -6.05 7.16 -23.23
N GLY A 59 -6.44 7.33 -21.97
CA GLY A 59 -7.51 8.25 -21.57
C GLY A 59 -7.17 9.74 -21.75
N LEU A 60 -5.89 10.11 -21.88
CA LEU A 60 -5.47 11.53 -21.99
C LEU A 60 -6.08 12.26 -23.19
N ALA A 61 -6.45 11.57 -24.28
CA ALA A 61 -7.06 12.25 -25.43
C ALA A 61 -8.46 12.80 -25.11
N GLU A 62 -9.20 12.13 -24.23
CA GLU A 62 -10.60 12.44 -23.91
C GLU A 62 -10.74 13.11 -22.54
N ALA A 63 -9.74 13.01 -21.67
CA ALA A 63 -9.84 13.51 -20.29
C ALA A 63 -10.23 15.00 -20.19
N GLY A 64 -9.79 15.82 -21.14
CA GLY A 64 -10.12 17.24 -21.19
C GLY A 64 -11.62 17.53 -21.37
N SER A 65 -12.36 16.65 -22.04
CA SER A 65 -13.81 16.83 -22.32
C SER A 65 -14.70 16.32 -21.19
N LEU A 66 -14.19 15.40 -20.35
CA LEU A 66 -14.93 14.87 -19.21
C LEU A 66 -15.17 15.94 -18.13
N PRO A 67 -16.18 15.78 -17.25
CA PRO A 67 -16.31 16.61 -16.06
C PRO A 67 -15.08 16.53 -15.15
N SER A 68 -15.03 17.39 -14.13
CA SER A 68 -13.96 17.29 -13.11
C SER A 68 -13.89 15.87 -12.54
N ALA A 69 -12.68 15.36 -12.37
CA ALA A 69 -12.41 14.07 -11.74
C ALA A 69 -12.61 14.12 -10.22
N LEU A 70 -12.77 15.29 -9.59
CA LEU A 70 -13.10 15.34 -8.17
C LEU A 70 -14.48 14.75 -7.90
N VAL A 71 -14.67 14.20 -6.70
CA VAL A 71 -15.97 13.67 -6.27
C VAL A 71 -17.00 14.80 -6.21
N ASP A 72 -18.25 14.48 -6.51
CA ASP A 72 -19.34 15.45 -6.54
C ASP A 72 -19.45 16.19 -5.19
N GLY A 73 -19.45 17.52 -5.24
CA GLY A 73 -19.50 18.37 -4.05
C GLY A 73 -18.17 18.58 -3.32
N GLU A 74 -17.05 17.99 -3.76
CA GLU A 74 -15.74 18.26 -3.13
C GLU A 74 -15.28 19.71 -3.35
N ALA A 75 -15.51 20.24 -4.56
CA ALA A 75 -15.17 21.60 -4.95
C ALA A 75 -16.27 22.18 -5.86
N PRO A 76 -16.39 23.52 -5.98
CA PRO A 76 -17.21 24.15 -7.00
C PRO A 76 -16.81 23.68 -8.42
N PRO A 77 -17.72 23.75 -9.39
CA PRO A 77 -17.37 23.49 -10.79
C PRO A 77 -16.20 24.38 -11.23
N PRO A 78 -15.26 23.85 -12.04
CA PRO A 78 -14.17 24.65 -12.56
C PRO A 78 -14.71 25.78 -13.44
N GLY A 79 -13.99 26.91 -13.49
CA GLY A 79 -14.30 27.98 -14.44
C GLY A 79 -14.25 27.48 -15.89
N PRO A 80 -14.97 28.13 -16.82
CA PRO A 80 -15.06 27.70 -18.22
C PRO A 80 -13.70 27.61 -18.92
N ASP A 81 -12.75 28.47 -18.54
CA ASP A 81 -11.41 28.55 -19.11
C ASP A 81 -10.33 27.92 -18.21
N ALA A 82 -10.72 27.16 -17.18
CA ALA A 82 -9.76 26.57 -16.24
C ALA A 82 -8.85 25.56 -16.96
N PRO A 83 -7.52 25.74 -16.94
CA PRO A 83 -6.59 24.83 -17.59
C PRO A 83 -6.72 23.42 -17.01
N PRO A 84 -6.66 22.37 -17.84
CA PRO A 84 -6.81 21.02 -17.38
C PRO A 84 -5.56 20.53 -16.65
N ALA A 85 -5.75 19.76 -15.60
CA ALA A 85 -4.68 19.25 -14.76
C ALA A 85 -4.87 17.78 -14.41
N VAL A 86 -3.76 17.03 -14.37
CA VAL A 86 -3.69 15.69 -13.79
C VAL A 86 -3.08 15.80 -12.40
N VAL A 87 -3.67 15.09 -11.43
CA VAL A 87 -3.20 15.07 -10.05
C VAL A 87 -2.80 13.65 -9.70
N LEU A 88 -1.60 13.50 -9.17
CA LEU A 88 -1.06 12.21 -8.75
C LEU A 88 -0.70 12.27 -7.26
N ASP A 89 -0.89 11.17 -6.55
CA ASP A 89 -0.03 10.88 -5.40
C ASP A 89 1.44 10.68 -5.84
N LEU A 90 2.37 10.66 -4.88
CA LEU A 90 3.79 10.48 -5.12
C LEU A 90 4.31 9.10 -4.69
N ASP A 91 4.13 8.71 -3.43
CA ASP A 91 4.79 7.54 -2.83
C ASP A 91 3.92 6.29 -3.04
N GLU A 92 4.46 5.26 -3.71
CA GLU A 92 3.72 4.08 -4.22
C GLU A 92 2.78 4.38 -5.40
N THR A 93 2.84 5.61 -5.93
CA THR A 93 2.14 6.03 -7.15
C THR A 93 3.09 6.41 -8.27
N VAL A 94 3.99 7.36 -8.03
CA VAL A 94 5.05 7.76 -8.99
C VAL A 94 6.38 7.16 -8.58
N LEU A 95 6.69 7.15 -7.28
CA LEU A 95 7.95 6.71 -6.71
C LEU A 95 7.77 5.40 -5.94
N ALA A 96 8.59 4.40 -6.26
CA ALA A 96 8.66 3.15 -5.52
C ALA A 96 9.40 3.36 -4.20
N THR A 97 8.69 3.30 -3.08
CA THR A 97 9.28 3.46 -1.74
C THR A 97 9.34 2.15 -0.94
N SER A 98 8.92 1.03 -1.52
CA SER A 98 9.03 -0.32 -0.93
C SER A 98 10.41 -0.68 -0.36
N ARG A 99 11.50 -0.07 -0.86
CA ARG A 99 12.86 -0.22 -0.28
C ARG A 99 12.97 0.28 1.15
N TYR A 100 12.23 1.32 1.52
CA TYR A 100 12.07 1.76 2.91
C TYR A 100 11.48 0.65 3.76
N ALA A 101 10.36 0.05 3.32
CA ALA A 101 9.72 -1.04 4.04
C ALA A 101 10.64 -2.27 4.16
N ALA A 102 11.38 -2.63 3.11
CA ALA A 102 12.37 -3.70 3.15
C ALA A 102 13.48 -3.44 4.18
N GLY A 103 14.00 -2.21 4.24
CA GLY A 103 15.00 -1.80 5.24
C GLY A 103 14.48 -1.91 6.67
N LEU A 104 13.25 -1.49 6.91
CA LEU A 104 12.59 -1.65 8.22
C LEU A 104 12.46 -3.13 8.62
N ILE A 105 12.01 -3.98 7.70
CA ILE A 105 11.86 -5.43 7.93
C ILE A 105 13.22 -6.05 8.25
N ALA A 106 14.25 -5.76 7.45
CA ALA A 106 15.60 -6.28 7.66
C ALA A 106 16.19 -5.85 9.02
N ALA A 107 15.88 -4.63 9.47
CA ALA A 107 16.32 -4.09 10.75
C ALA A 107 15.42 -4.46 11.95
N GLY A 108 14.30 -5.17 11.74
CA GLY A 108 13.31 -5.44 12.79
C GLY A 108 12.70 -4.16 13.38
N ARG A 109 12.60 -3.09 12.59
CA ARG A 109 12.09 -1.77 12.99
C ARG A 109 10.68 -1.55 12.46
N ARG A 110 9.92 -0.69 13.14
CA ARG A 110 8.62 -0.18 12.66
C ARG A 110 8.80 1.18 12.01
N HIS A 111 7.81 1.58 11.21
CA HIS A 111 7.75 2.93 10.66
C HIS A 111 7.78 3.98 11.79
N SER A 112 8.49 5.08 11.53
CA SER A 112 8.43 6.31 12.32
C SER A 112 8.65 7.50 11.40
N GLU A 113 8.06 8.65 11.71
CA GLU A 113 8.21 9.89 10.91
C GLU A 113 9.69 10.32 10.77
N SER A 114 10.53 10.08 11.78
CA SER A 114 11.98 10.37 11.70
C SER A 114 12.71 9.46 10.72
N ALA A 115 12.51 8.13 10.83
CA ALA A 115 13.08 7.18 9.88
C ALA A 115 12.58 7.41 8.44
N TRP A 116 11.33 7.86 8.28
CA TRP A 116 10.79 8.26 6.99
C TRP A 116 11.46 9.53 6.45
N ALA A 117 11.67 10.54 7.29
CA ALA A 117 12.38 11.75 6.90
C ALA A 117 13.82 11.45 6.44
N GLU A 118 14.54 10.58 7.16
CA GLU A 118 15.88 10.09 6.76
C GLU A 118 15.84 9.40 5.39
N TRP A 119 14.85 8.53 5.16
CA TRP A 119 14.65 7.87 3.86
C TRP A 119 14.39 8.87 2.72
N VAL A 120 13.51 9.84 2.95
CA VAL A 120 13.17 10.88 1.96
C VAL A 120 14.39 11.73 1.63
N GLU A 121 15.22 12.07 2.63
CA GLU A 121 16.44 12.86 2.47
C GLU A 121 17.46 12.18 1.54
N HIS A 122 17.56 10.84 1.59
CA HIS A 122 18.41 10.11 0.65
C HIS A 122 17.97 10.29 -0.81
N ALA A 123 16.68 10.57 -1.06
CA ALA A 123 16.15 10.85 -2.37
C ALA A 123 16.43 9.74 -3.39
N GLN A 124 16.39 8.45 -3.00
CA GLN A 124 16.83 7.31 -3.86
C GLN A 124 15.70 6.45 -4.46
N ALA A 125 14.43 6.71 -4.11
CA ALA A 125 13.30 6.05 -4.76
C ALA A 125 13.36 6.16 -6.31
N GLU A 126 12.99 5.07 -6.97
CA GLU A 126 12.93 4.93 -8.43
C GLU A 126 11.48 5.13 -8.90
N PRO A 127 11.23 5.56 -10.15
CA PRO A 127 9.88 5.64 -10.68
C PRO A 127 9.22 4.27 -10.78
N LEU A 128 7.90 4.19 -10.56
CA LEU A 128 7.11 3.02 -10.91
C LEU A 128 7.03 2.83 -12.44
N ALA A 129 6.87 1.57 -12.87
CA ALA A 129 6.79 1.23 -14.28
C ALA A 129 5.61 1.97 -14.95
N GLY A 130 5.88 2.64 -16.07
CA GLY A 130 4.90 3.45 -16.81
C GLY A 130 4.71 4.88 -16.29
N ALA A 131 5.21 5.24 -15.10
CA ALA A 131 4.97 6.56 -14.51
C ALA A 131 5.57 7.69 -15.36
N LEU A 132 6.85 7.59 -15.74
CA LEU A 132 7.52 8.63 -16.54
C LEU A 132 6.92 8.79 -17.93
N GLU A 133 6.48 7.69 -18.55
CA GLU A 133 5.86 7.68 -19.87
C GLU A 133 4.51 8.41 -19.84
N PHE A 134 3.67 8.11 -18.84
CA PHE A 134 2.41 8.83 -18.61
C PHE A 134 2.66 10.32 -18.36
N LEU A 135 3.58 10.66 -17.46
CA LEU A 135 3.90 12.05 -17.11
C LEU A 135 4.40 12.84 -18.33
N GLY A 136 5.26 12.25 -19.15
CA GLY A 136 5.68 12.83 -20.42
C GLY A 136 4.51 13.04 -21.38
N ALA A 137 3.67 12.02 -21.58
CA ALA A 137 2.52 12.09 -22.46
C ALA A 137 1.46 13.13 -22.03
N ALA A 138 1.27 13.30 -20.72
CA ALA A 138 0.38 14.30 -20.14
C ALA A 138 0.94 15.72 -20.35
N ARG A 139 2.22 15.93 -20.06
CA ARG A 139 2.92 17.20 -20.30
C ARG A 139 2.85 17.60 -21.78
N ASP A 140 3.12 16.68 -22.69
CA ASP A 140 3.18 16.96 -24.13
C ASP A 140 1.79 17.29 -24.71
N ARG A 141 0.72 16.93 -24.01
CA ARG A 141 -0.67 17.33 -24.31
C ARG A 141 -1.09 18.64 -23.64
N GLY A 142 -0.20 19.29 -22.91
CA GLY A 142 -0.47 20.56 -22.23
C GLY A 142 -1.22 20.43 -20.91
N TYR A 143 -1.36 19.22 -20.34
CA TYR A 143 -1.92 19.06 -19.01
C TYR A 143 -0.94 19.57 -17.96
N ARG A 144 -1.44 20.37 -17.02
CA ARG A 144 -0.67 20.71 -15.82
C ARG A 144 -0.59 19.50 -14.91
N ILE A 145 0.59 19.18 -14.41
CA ILE A 145 0.82 18.03 -13.53
C ILE A 145 1.04 18.54 -12.11
N PHE A 146 0.31 17.97 -11.16
CA PHE A 146 0.47 18.23 -9.73
C PHE A 146 0.66 16.93 -8.96
N TYR A 147 1.54 16.96 -7.97
CA TYR A 147 1.78 15.86 -7.04
C TYR A 147 1.23 16.26 -5.67
N VAL A 148 0.18 15.58 -5.21
CA VAL A 148 -0.44 15.80 -3.90
C VAL A 148 -0.04 14.65 -2.98
N THR A 149 0.92 14.91 -2.09
CA THR A 149 1.62 13.88 -1.30
C THR A 149 1.51 14.15 0.21
N ASN A 150 1.49 13.08 1.01
CA ASN A 150 1.54 13.19 2.47
C ASN A 150 2.97 13.19 3.05
N ARG A 151 4.01 13.29 2.22
CA ARG A 151 5.28 13.89 2.67
C ARG A 151 4.98 15.23 3.33
N ALA A 152 5.68 15.54 4.40
CA ALA A 152 5.27 16.57 5.34
C ALA A 152 6.31 17.67 5.49
N CYS A 153 5.83 18.91 5.51
CA CYS A 153 6.60 20.02 6.04
C CYS A 153 6.56 20.03 7.59
N PRO A 154 7.56 20.64 8.24
CA PRO A 154 7.55 20.81 9.68
C PRO A 154 6.33 21.61 10.17
N ASP A 155 5.85 21.35 11.39
CA ASP A 155 4.75 22.09 12.01
C ASP A 155 5.16 23.51 12.46
N ALA A 156 6.47 23.80 12.50
CA ALA A 156 7.02 25.01 13.11
C ALA A 156 6.62 26.27 12.35
N GLY A 157 5.67 27.02 12.93
CA GLY A 157 5.38 28.41 12.54
C GLY A 157 4.35 28.59 11.42
N ARG A 158 3.40 27.63 11.27
CA ARG A 158 2.16 27.73 10.44
C ARG A 158 2.25 28.84 9.39
N PRO A 159 2.89 28.57 8.25
CA PRO A 159 3.25 29.64 7.37
C PRO A 159 1.98 30.28 6.83
N ALA A 160 1.89 31.61 6.99
CA ALA A 160 0.83 32.41 6.39
C ALA A 160 0.89 32.41 4.84
N THR A 161 1.89 31.74 4.26
CA THR A 161 2.23 31.78 2.83
C THR A 161 2.50 30.37 2.30
N TYR A 162 1.93 30.06 1.14
CA TYR A 162 2.21 28.85 0.38
C TYR A 162 3.21 29.15 -0.77
N PRO A 163 4.21 28.29 -1.02
CA PRO A 163 4.56 27.09 -0.25
C PRO A 163 5.30 27.38 1.06
N HIS A 164 5.33 26.40 1.97
CA HIS A 164 6.06 26.45 3.23
C HIS A 164 7.54 26.83 3.00
N PRO A 165 8.06 27.87 3.66
CA PRO A 165 9.37 28.45 3.33
C PRO A 165 10.56 27.56 3.70
N ALA A 166 10.41 26.68 4.68
CA ALA A 166 11.45 25.73 5.12
C ALA A 166 10.90 24.32 5.23
N CYS A 167 11.00 23.51 4.16
CA CYS A 167 10.40 22.19 4.11
C CYS A 167 11.40 21.14 3.59
N PRO A 168 12.19 20.50 4.48
CA PRO A 168 13.25 19.58 4.08
C PRO A 168 12.78 18.42 3.20
N GLN A 169 11.60 17.85 3.48
CA GLN A 169 11.05 16.79 2.64
C GLN A 169 10.67 17.30 1.24
N ARG A 170 10.26 18.57 1.08
CA ARG A 170 10.05 19.16 -0.26
C ARG A 170 11.38 19.29 -0.98
N ASP A 171 12.42 19.80 -0.33
CA ASP A 171 13.71 20.04 -0.94
C ASP A 171 14.34 18.73 -1.45
N ALA A 172 14.27 17.67 -0.63
CA ALA A 172 14.68 16.32 -1.04
C ALA A 172 13.81 15.76 -2.18
N THR A 173 12.48 15.97 -2.12
CA THR A 173 11.55 15.55 -3.17
C THR A 173 11.83 16.25 -4.50
N LEU A 174 12.09 17.56 -4.49
CA LEU A 174 12.42 18.32 -5.70
C LEU A 174 13.80 17.92 -6.24
N THR A 175 14.77 17.65 -5.36
CA THR A 175 16.08 17.12 -5.77
C THR A 175 15.93 15.79 -6.51
N GLN A 176 15.13 14.87 -5.96
CA GLN A 176 14.79 13.62 -6.61
C GLN A 176 14.04 13.83 -7.93
N ALA A 177 13.03 14.69 -7.92
CA ALA A 177 12.20 14.99 -9.09
C ALA A 177 13.02 15.54 -10.25
N ARG A 178 13.97 16.46 -9.98
CA ARG A 178 14.90 16.99 -10.98
C ARG A 178 15.78 15.90 -11.56
N ARG A 179 16.37 15.05 -10.72
CA ARG A 179 17.21 13.92 -11.17
C ARG A 179 16.44 12.95 -12.07
N LEU A 180 15.17 12.71 -11.76
CA LEU A 180 14.30 11.81 -12.51
C LEU A 180 13.61 12.48 -13.71
N GLY A 181 13.78 13.80 -13.89
CA GLY A 181 13.14 14.55 -14.99
C GLY A 181 11.62 14.66 -14.86
N LEU A 182 11.08 14.64 -13.64
CA LEU A 182 9.63 14.75 -13.43
C LEU A 182 9.12 16.12 -13.91
N PRO A 183 8.01 16.17 -14.69
CA PRO A 183 7.40 17.45 -15.05
C PRO A 183 7.04 18.26 -13.81
N GLY A 184 7.38 19.56 -13.83
CA GLY A 184 7.13 20.47 -12.71
C GLY A 184 8.23 20.48 -11.64
N ALA A 185 9.32 19.73 -11.78
CA ALA A 185 10.41 19.67 -10.79
C ALA A 185 11.09 21.02 -10.46
N GLU A 186 10.96 22.02 -11.33
CA GLU A 186 11.47 23.37 -11.08
C GLU A 186 10.46 24.32 -10.41
N ASP A 187 9.20 23.91 -10.28
CA ASP A 187 8.15 24.69 -9.62
C ASP A 187 7.75 24.01 -8.31
N PRO A 188 8.17 24.54 -7.13
CA PRO A 188 7.80 23.95 -5.85
C PRO A 188 6.29 23.89 -5.62
N ARG A 189 5.49 24.67 -6.36
CA ARG A 189 4.02 24.66 -6.30
C ARG A 189 3.39 23.51 -7.08
N ALA A 190 4.17 22.75 -7.85
CA ALA A 190 3.71 21.51 -8.47
C ALA A 190 3.62 20.35 -7.45
N PHE A 191 4.26 20.50 -6.27
CA PHE A 191 4.31 19.48 -5.22
C PHE A 191 3.62 19.99 -3.95
N LEU A 192 2.40 19.52 -3.68
CA LEU A 192 1.55 19.95 -2.58
C LEU A 192 1.69 18.96 -1.42
N LEU A 193 2.46 19.34 -0.40
CA LEU A 193 2.77 18.48 0.74
C LEU A 193 1.74 18.62 1.87
N ARG A 194 1.76 17.68 2.83
CA ARG A 194 1.10 17.86 4.14
C ARG A 194 1.82 18.96 4.92
N ASN A 195 1.08 19.73 5.72
CA ASN A 195 1.59 20.88 6.50
C ASN A 195 2.20 22.02 5.65
N ASP A 196 1.93 22.06 4.34
CA ASP A 196 2.50 23.09 3.45
C ASP A 196 1.87 24.48 3.69
N GLN A 197 0.64 24.48 4.17
CA GLN A 197 -0.17 25.65 4.47
C GLN A 197 -1.19 25.31 5.56
N ASP A 198 -1.67 26.33 6.27
CA ASP A 198 -2.82 26.24 7.19
C ASP A 198 -4.02 25.51 6.55
N GLY A 199 -4.58 24.55 7.29
CA GLY A 199 -5.69 23.69 6.86
C GLY A 199 -5.27 22.41 6.13
N TRP A 200 -3.97 22.16 5.94
CA TRP A 200 -3.43 20.96 5.27
C TRP A 200 -2.68 20.03 6.24
N GLU A 201 -3.03 20.06 7.52
CA GLU A 201 -2.25 19.40 8.57
C GLU A 201 -2.46 17.88 8.63
N SER A 202 -3.66 17.45 8.24
CA SER A 202 -4.00 16.04 8.23
C SER A 202 -3.52 15.34 6.94
N GLY A 203 -3.48 14.01 6.96
CA GLY A 203 -3.28 13.21 5.76
C GLY A 203 -4.44 13.28 4.74
N ASP A 204 -5.52 14.04 5.00
CA ASP A 204 -6.57 14.29 4.02
C ASP A 204 -6.04 15.17 2.87
N LYS A 205 -6.18 14.68 1.64
CA LYS A 205 -5.71 15.36 0.43
C LYS A 205 -6.79 16.27 -0.19
N SER A 206 -8.05 16.18 0.26
CA SER A 206 -9.14 16.99 -0.28
C SER A 206 -8.94 18.51 -0.14
N PRO A 207 -8.33 19.08 0.92
CA PRO A 207 -8.03 20.51 0.97
C PRO A 207 -7.09 20.96 -0.16
N ARG A 208 -6.09 20.13 -0.50
CA ARG A 208 -5.12 20.37 -1.58
C ARG A 208 -5.76 20.23 -2.96
N ARG A 209 -6.60 19.22 -3.15
CA ARG A 209 -7.38 19.06 -4.39
C ARG A 209 -8.34 20.24 -4.61
N ARG A 210 -9.02 20.73 -3.57
CA ARG A 210 -9.85 21.95 -3.64
C ARG A 210 -9.06 23.20 -4.00
N PHE A 211 -7.87 23.36 -3.42
CA PHE A 211 -6.97 24.46 -3.76
C PHE A 211 -6.62 24.46 -5.26
N LEU A 212 -6.30 23.29 -5.81
CA LEU A 212 -6.06 23.14 -7.26
C LEU A 212 -7.32 23.41 -8.08
N ALA A 213 -8.48 22.91 -7.64
CA ALA A 213 -9.76 23.09 -8.33
C ALA A 213 -10.20 24.56 -8.44
N ALA A 214 -9.71 25.44 -7.57
CA ALA A 214 -9.98 26.87 -7.66
C ALA A 214 -9.36 27.53 -8.91
N SER A 215 -8.35 26.90 -9.53
CA SER A 215 -7.63 27.46 -10.68
C SER A 215 -7.50 26.50 -11.86
N HIS A 216 -7.77 25.21 -11.68
CA HIS A 216 -7.58 24.17 -12.69
C HIS A 216 -8.79 23.23 -12.74
N LYS A 217 -9.06 22.70 -13.93
CA LYS A 217 -9.97 21.57 -14.09
C LYS A 217 -9.19 20.28 -13.86
N VAL A 218 -9.36 19.64 -12.71
CA VAL A 218 -8.74 18.32 -12.45
C VAL A 218 -9.42 17.27 -13.32
N VAL A 219 -8.70 16.67 -14.26
CA VAL A 219 -9.25 15.72 -15.25
C VAL A 219 -8.91 14.26 -14.97
N MET A 220 -7.84 14.01 -14.20
CA MET A 220 -7.46 12.68 -13.74
C MET A 220 -6.91 12.72 -12.32
N LEU A 221 -7.19 11.67 -11.56
CA LEU A 221 -6.59 11.36 -10.27
C LEU A 221 -5.85 10.02 -10.39
N LEU A 222 -4.62 9.95 -9.89
CA LEU A 222 -3.83 8.73 -9.81
C LEU A 222 -3.29 8.56 -8.40
N GLY A 223 -3.37 7.35 -7.85
CA GLY A 223 -3.02 7.10 -6.46
C GLY A 223 -3.05 5.62 -6.11
N ASP A 224 -2.43 5.23 -5.01
CA ASP A 224 -2.46 3.87 -4.47
C ASP A 224 -3.45 3.69 -3.31
N ASP A 225 -3.93 4.80 -2.73
CA ASP A 225 -4.87 4.81 -1.61
C ASP A 225 -6.20 5.48 -1.98
N LEU A 226 -7.32 5.02 -1.39
CA LEU A 226 -8.63 5.66 -1.60
C LEU A 226 -8.66 7.13 -1.16
N GLY A 227 -7.80 7.54 -0.22
CA GLY A 227 -7.63 8.94 0.20
C GLY A 227 -7.08 9.86 -0.89
N ASP A 228 -6.49 9.30 -1.95
CA ASP A 228 -6.04 10.08 -3.11
C ASP A 228 -7.20 10.56 -3.98
N PHE A 229 -8.32 9.83 -3.92
CA PHE A 229 -9.53 10.08 -4.71
C PHE A 229 -10.64 10.71 -3.89
N LEU A 230 -10.79 10.30 -2.63
CA LEU A 230 -11.93 10.64 -1.78
C LEU A 230 -11.51 11.52 -0.60
N PRO A 231 -12.42 12.35 -0.05
CA PRO A 231 -12.21 12.98 1.26
C PRO A 231 -12.05 11.93 2.36
N ARG A 232 -11.23 12.22 3.37
CA ARG A 232 -10.93 11.26 4.46
C ARG A 232 -12.17 10.72 5.17
N ALA A 233 -13.20 11.56 5.33
CA ALA A 233 -14.46 11.15 5.95
C ALA A 233 -15.19 10.05 5.14
N GLN A 234 -15.19 10.15 3.81
CA GLN A 234 -15.80 9.14 2.93
C GLN A 234 -15.01 7.83 2.96
N VAL A 235 -13.67 7.91 2.94
CA VAL A 235 -12.81 6.73 3.12
C VAL A 235 -13.14 6.06 4.46
N GLY A 236 -13.20 6.83 5.55
CA GLY A 236 -13.54 6.33 6.88
C GLY A 236 -14.90 5.61 6.90
N ALA A 237 -15.94 6.20 6.30
CA ALA A 237 -17.26 5.59 6.20
C ALA A 237 -17.22 4.25 5.45
N LEU A 238 -16.53 4.18 4.30
CA LEU A 238 -16.39 2.94 3.52
C LEU A 238 -15.65 1.83 4.29
N ARG A 239 -14.67 2.20 5.12
CA ARG A 239 -13.93 1.23 5.96
C ARG A 239 -14.74 0.76 7.17
N GLN A 240 -15.59 1.61 7.74
CA GLN A 240 -16.46 1.27 8.89
C GLN A 240 -17.67 0.41 8.50
N GLN A 241 -18.21 0.60 7.29
CA GLN A 241 -19.37 -0.14 6.79
C GLN A 241 -19.06 -1.59 6.38
N ARG A 242 -17.81 -2.06 6.54
CA ARG A 242 -17.39 -3.39 6.10
C ARG A 242 -17.33 -4.38 7.28
N PRO A 243 -18.18 -5.42 7.31
CA PRO A 243 -17.98 -6.58 8.15
C PRO A 243 -16.66 -7.31 7.78
N PRO A 244 -15.83 -7.72 8.75
CA PRO A 244 -14.52 -8.32 8.49
C PRO A 244 -14.57 -9.68 7.75
N ASP A 245 -15.74 -10.31 7.66
CA ASP A 245 -15.99 -11.64 7.11
C ASP A 245 -16.57 -11.64 5.69
N ARG A 246 -16.86 -10.48 5.09
CA ARG A 246 -17.41 -10.40 3.72
C ARG A 246 -16.31 -10.11 2.69
N PRO A 247 -16.16 -10.93 1.63
CA PRO A 247 -15.23 -10.64 0.54
C PRO A 247 -15.57 -9.30 -0.13
N VAL A 248 -14.54 -8.59 -0.61
CA VAL A 248 -14.65 -7.27 -1.27
C VAL A 248 -15.55 -7.29 -2.52
N SER A 249 -15.93 -8.48 -3.01
CA SER A 249 -16.76 -8.68 -4.19
C SER A 249 -18.21 -8.18 -4.05
N GLY A 250 -18.69 -7.92 -2.84
CA GLY A 250 -20.05 -7.43 -2.60
C GLY A 250 -20.13 -5.90 -2.61
N MET A 251 -20.32 -5.29 -3.78
CA MET A 251 -20.84 -3.93 -3.89
C MET A 251 -22.37 -3.95 -3.73
N ASP A 252 -22.85 -4.42 -2.58
CA ASP A 252 -24.28 -4.60 -2.33
C ASP A 252 -24.91 -3.29 -1.81
N GLY A 253 -25.37 -2.44 -2.73
CA GLY A 253 -26.08 -1.20 -2.46
C GLY A 253 -26.16 -0.28 -3.69
N ALA A 254 -26.97 0.78 -3.61
CA ALA A 254 -26.88 1.89 -4.58
C ALA A 254 -25.50 2.51 -4.42
N LEU A 255 -24.57 2.10 -5.29
CA LEU A 255 -23.22 2.63 -5.27
C LEU A 255 -23.29 4.16 -5.46
N PRO A 256 -22.47 4.93 -4.75
CA PRO A 256 -22.24 6.33 -5.12
C PRO A 256 -21.81 6.40 -6.59
N THR A 257 -21.90 7.56 -7.23
CA THR A 257 -21.63 7.71 -8.67
C THR A 257 -20.16 7.49 -9.06
N TRP A 258 -19.23 7.57 -8.11
CA TRP A 258 -17.80 7.59 -8.38
C TRP A 258 -17.11 6.26 -8.75
N PRO A 259 -17.58 5.03 -8.43
CA PRO A 259 -16.90 3.81 -8.85
C PRO A 259 -16.74 3.68 -10.36
N SER A 260 -17.66 4.26 -11.15
CA SER A 260 -17.58 4.32 -12.61
C SER A 260 -16.41 5.17 -13.12
N ARG A 261 -15.77 5.98 -12.26
CA ARG A 261 -14.60 6.80 -12.60
C ARG A 261 -13.31 5.97 -12.64
N PHE A 262 -13.25 4.82 -11.96
CA PHE A 262 -12.06 3.95 -11.98
C PHE A 262 -11.81 3.39 -13.39
N GLY A 263 -10.57 3.53 -13.86
CA GLY A 263 -10.16 3.17 -15.22
C GLY A 263 -10.51 4.22 -16.28
N VAL A 264 -11.22 5.29 -15.92
CA VAL A 264 -11.63 6.38 -16.84
C VAL A 264 -10.94 7.70 -16.46
N GLN A 265 -11.15 8.17 -15.24
CA GLN A 265 -10.51 9.36 -14.68
C GLN A 265 -9.69 9.04 -13.42
N TRP A 266 -9.99 7.93 -12.75
CA TRP A 266 -9.33 7.50 -11.53
C TRP A 266 -8.50 6.24 -11.81
N PHE A 267 -7.22 6.29 -11.51
CA PHE A 267 -6.31 5.20 -11.79
C PHE A 267 -5.65 4.77 -10.48
N LEU A 268 -6.14 3.65 -9.93
CA LEU A 268 -5.70 3.07 -8.67
C LEU A 268 -4.50 2.14 -8.91
N LEU A 269 -3.39 2.40 -8.25
CA LEU A 269 -2.22 1.53 -8.25
C LEU A 269 -2.27 0.53 -7.08
N PRO A 270 -1.69 -0.67 -7.23
CA PRO A 270 -1.68 -1.63 -6.14
C PRO A 270 -0.64 -1.28 -5.08
N ASN A 271 -1.06 -1.07 -3.83
CA ASN A 271 -0.16 -1.02 -2.68
C ASN A 271 -0.68 -1.95 -1.56
N PRO A 272 -0.19 -3.21 -1.51
CA PRO A 272 -0.51 -4.12 -0.42
C PRO A 272 0.38 -3.94 0.81
N SER A 273 1.38 -3.05 0.79
CA SER A 273 2.34 -2.91 1.88
C SER A 273 1.85 -1.99 2.99
N TYR A 274 1.12 -0.93 2.66
CA TYR A 274 0.54 0.01 3.62
C TYR A 274 -0.64 0.77 3.02
N GLY A 275 -1.41 1.50 3.85
CA GLY A 275 -2.43 2.44 3.39
C GLY A 275 -3.57 2.65 4.38
N SER A 276 -4.54 3.49 4.00
CA SER A 276 -5.76 3.74 4.78
C SER A 276 -6.58 2.47 5.03
N TRP A 277 -6.40 1.44 4.21
CA TRP A 277 -7.07 0.16 4.32
C TRP A 277 -6.64 -0.63 5.58
N GLU A 278 -5.45 -0.39 6.13
CA GLU A 278 -4.99 -1.03 7.37
C GLU A 278 -5.87 -0.67 8.58
N VAL A 279 -6.46 0.54 8.59
CA VAL A 279 -7.29 1.04 9.70
C VAL A 279 -8.56 0.19 9.89
N ALA A 280 -9.02 -0.53 8.85
CA ALA A 280 -10.11 -1.48 8.99
C ALA A 280 -9.82 -2.58 10.04
N LEU A 281 -8.54 -2.94 10.24
CA LEU A 281 -8.12 -3.94 11.22
C LEU A 281 -7.98 -3.34 12.64
N ALA A 282 -7.63 -2.05 12.75
CA ALA A 282 -7.44 -1.37 14.04
C ALA A 282 -8.75 -1.16 14.82
N ASN A 283 -9.88 -1.03 14.12
CA ASN A 283 -11.20 -0.92 14.74
C ASN A 283 -11.63 -2.21 15.48
N CYS A 284 -11.00 -3.36 15.22
CA CYS A 284 -11.18 -4.57 16.03
C CYS A 284 -10.46 -4.50 17.40
N SER A 285 -9.55 -3.56 17.60
CA SER A 285 -8.77 -3.41 18.84
C SER A 285 -9.32 -2.30 19.75
N ALA A 286 -9.88 -1.24 19.17
CA ALA A 286 -10.48 -0.13 19.92
C ALA A 286 -11.73 -0.56 20.74
N ASP A 287 -12.50 -1.53 20.25
CA ASP A 287 -13.69 -2.05 20.96
C ASP A 287 -13.33 -2.96 22.16
N ARG A 288 -12.06 -3.40 22.24
CA ARG A 288 -11.52 -4.18 23.37
C ARG A 288 -11.03 -3.29 24.52
N GLY A 289 -10.65 -2.04 24.26
CA GLY A 289 -10.19 -1.09 25.28
C GLY A 289 -11.29 -0.61 26.23
N LYS A 290 -12.57 -0.83 25.90
CA LYS A 290 -13.73 -0.46 26.73
C LYS A 290 -14.21 -1.57 27.67
N ARG A 291 -13.70 -2.80 27.55
CA ARG A 291 -13.99 -3.92 28.46
C ARG A 291 -12.69 -4.33 29.13
N GLY A 292 -12.47 -3.80 30.34
CA GLY A 292 -11.24 -4.01 31.10
C GLY A 292 -10.87 -5.48 31.23
N LEU A 293 -9.67 -5.84 30.79
CA LEU A 293 -9.03 -7.12 31.07
C LEU A 293 -7.63 -6.87 31.64
N PRO A 294 -7.16 -7.70 32.60
CA PRO A 294 -5.97 -7.41 33.38
C PRO A 294 -4.71 -7.58 32.53
N ARG A 295 -3.69 -6.76 32.85
CA ARG A 295 -2.37 -6.83 32.25
C ARG A 295 -1.65 -8.09 32.70
N GLY A 296 -1.21 -8.89 31.73
CA GLY A 296 -0.18 -9.91 31.93
C GLY A 296 -0.60 -11.28 31.46
N GLU A 297 -0.63 -11.50 30.14
CA GLU A 297 -0.48 -12.83 29.54
C GLU A 297 -0.04 -12.68 28.08
N SER A 298 0.94 -13.48 27.68
CA SER A 298 1.63 -13.40 26.39
C SER A 298 0.67 -13.57 25.20
N ALA A 299 0.98 -12.93 24.07
CA ALA A 299 0.19 -12.84 22.84
C ALA A 299 -0.12 -14.19 22.12
N ARG A 300 0.09 -15.34 22.77
CA ARG A 300 -0.11 -16.67 22.19
C ARG A 300 -1.43 -17.34 22.55
N GLN A 301 -2.29 -16.72 23.37
CA GLN A 301 -3.52 -17.37 23.86
C GLN A 301 -4.79 -16.51 23.81
N VAL A 302 -4.86 -15.51 22.93
CA VAL A 302 -6.04 -14.66 22.75
C VAL A 302 -6.54 -14.73 21.30
N ARG A 303 -7.19 -15.83 20.94
CA ARG A 303 -7.92 -16.00 19.65
C ARG A 303 -9.36 -16.49 19.79
N SER A 304 -9.99 -16.35 20.96
CA SER A 304 -11.38 -16.78 21.12
C SER A 304 -12.14 -15.88 22.10
N ALA A 305 -12.86 -14.87 21.57
CA ALA A 305 -14.12 -14.36 22.13
C ALA A 305 -14.62 -13.10 21.39
N HIS A 306 -15.21 -13.28 20.21
CA HIS A 306 -16.26 -12.41 19.65
C HIS A 306 -16.95 -13.18 18.52
N PRO A 307 -18.28 -13.25 18.38
CA PRO A 307 -18.92 -14.14 17.39
C PRO A 307 -18.50 -13.91 15.93
N ALA A 308 -18.07 -12.69 15.57
CA ALA A 308 -17.51 -12.35 14.25
C ALA A 308 -15.95 -12.44 14.17
N CYS A 309 -15.30 -12.85 15.25
CA CYS A 309 -13.84 -13.06 15.35
C CYS A 309 -13.47 -14.41 15.97
N SER A 310 -14.44 -15.31 16.19
CA SER A 310 -14.23 -16.63 16.82
C SER A 310 -14.42 -17.82 15.88
N ASP A 311 -14.94 -17.63 14.66
CA ASP A 311 -15.25 -18.76 13.77
C ASP A 311 -14.08 -19.13 12.84
N THR A 312 -12.95 -19.46 13.45
CA THR A 312 -11.95 -20.34 12.82
C THR A 312 -11.74 -21.58 13.68
N THR A 313 -12.80 -22.32 13.97
CA THR A 313 -12.69 -23.70 14.47
C THR A 313 -13.74 -24.59 13.82
N HIS A 314 -13.51 -25.00 12.57
CA HIS A 314 -13.93 -26.32 12.09
C HIS A 314 -13.05 -26.80 10.94
N PHE A 315 -11.82 -27.19 11.28
CA PHE A 315 -11.10 -28.25 10.57
C PHE A 315 -10.24 -29.02 11.59
N SER A 316 -10.90 -29.71 12.52
CA SER A 316 -10.27 -30.80 13.27
C SER A 316 -10.68 -32.11 12.60
N HIS A 317 -9.79 -32.68 11.78
CA HIS A 317 -9.87 -34.08 11.38
C HIS A 317 -9.69 -34.96 12.63
N SER A 318 -10.80 -35.29 13.29
CA SER A 318 -10.85 -36.44 14.18
C SER A 318 -10.99 -37.69 13.33
N ALA A 319 -9.86 -38.29 12.96
CA ALA A 319 -9.83 -39.67 12.48
C ALA A 319 -10.23 -40.59 13.64
N LYS A 320 -11.54 -40.86 13.78
CA LYS A 320 -12.01 -42.00 14.57
C LYS A 320 -11.75 -43.26 13.76
N VAL A 321 -10.67 -43.95 14.09
CA VAL A 321 -10.49 -45.36 13.76
C VAL A 321 -11.62 -46.14 14.46
N SER A 322 -12.48 -46.78 13.67
CA SER A 322 -13.42 -47.80 14.16
C SER A 322 -13.04 -49.12 13.50
N PRO A 323 -12.82 -50.20 14.27
CA PRO A 323 -12.37 -51.45 13.71
C PRO A 323 -13.55 -52.26 13.17
N ASP A 324 -13.25 -52.96 12.08
CA ASP A 324 -13.86 -54.23 11.71
C ASP A 324 -15.27 -54.21 11.10
N ARG A 325 -15.34 -54.38 9.77
CA ARG A 325 -16.39 -55.18 9.13
C ARG A 325 -15.90 -55.76 7.80
N ARG A 326 -15.67 -57.07 7.88
CA ARG A 326 -15.36 -58.06 6.84
C ARG A 326 -16.03 -57.83 5.49
N ALA A 327 -15.22 -58.12 4.47
CA ALA A 327 -15.56 -58.31 3.07
C ALA A 327 -16.75 -59.25 2.83
N LYS A 328 -17.59 -58.87 1.86
CA LYS A 328 -18.28 -59.77 0.93
C LYS A 328 -18.46 -59.07 -0.41
N SER A 329 -17.76 -59.54 -1.45
CA SER A 329 -18.13 -59.34 -2.86
C SER A 329 -19.43 -60.12 -3.16
N PRO A 330 -20.22 -59.72 -4.18
CA PRO A 330 -20.26 -60.53 -5.41
C PRO A 330 -20.58 -59.67 -6.68
N PRO A 331 -20.99 -60.23 -7.84
CA PRO A 331 -20.15 -60.32 -9.05
C PRO A 331 -20.64 -59.41 -10.21
N GLY A 332 -19.79 -59.27 -11.23
CA GLY A 332 -19.97 -58.32 -12.32
C GLY A 332 -21.06 -58.65 -13.35
N ARG A 333 -21.28 -57.68 -14.25
CA ARG A 333 -21.81 -57.94 -15.60
C ARG A 333 -21.47 -56.81 -16.60
N ALA A 334 -20.65 -57.21 -17.57
CA ALA A 334 -20.60 -56.86 -18.99
C ALA A 334 -20.85 -55.40 -19.46
N LEU A 335 -19.77 -54.81 -19.99
CA LEU A 335 -19.80 -53.82 -21.07
C LEU A 335 -20.45 -54.43 -22.34
N ARG A 336 -21.33 -53.66 -22.99
CA ARG A 336 -21.57 -53.75 -24.43
C ARG A 336 -21.32 -52.39 -25.06
N ALA A 337 -20.35 -52.37 -25.97
CA ALA A 337 -20.14 -51.32 -26.95
C ALA A 337 -21.28 -51.34 -27.98
N SER A 338 -21.66 -50.16 -28.47
CA SER A 338 -22.43 -50.03 -29.71
C SER A 338 -21.83 -48.89 -30.53
N THR A 339 -21.10 -49.27 -31.56
CA THR A 339 -20.87 -48.49 -32.77
C THR A 339 -22.12 -48.53 -33.64
N ARG A 340 -22.66 -47.36 -33.98
CA ARG A 340 -23.15 -46.95 -35.30
C ARG A 340 -23.40 -45.46 -35.28
#